data_AF-A0A7L2CH95-F1
#
_entry.id   AF-A0A7L2CH95-F1
#
_cell.length_a   1.000
_cell.length_b   1.000
_cell.length_c   1.000
_cell.angle_alpha   90.00
_cell.angle_beta   90.00
_cell.angle_gamma   90.00
#
_symmetry.space_group_name_H-M   'P 1'
#
loop_
_entity.id
_entity.type
_entity.pdbx_description
1 polymer ?
#
loop_
_entity_poly.entity_id
_entity_poly.type
_entity_poly.pdbx_seq_one_letter_code
_entity_poly.pdbx_strand_id
1 'polypeptide(L)'
;GQLLPGAAPVAALALGDCGLSEEGARLLLHGLCSNTTVKSLDLKGNNLRSVGAEALGKLLRQNQAIRSLTLEWNSLGLWEESFSLFCQGLRANSSLQRLDLRNNQINQHGAAELGLALAHNSSLQQLDLRWNNIGLLGGRALLNCLRSNRTLKRLELAGNNVPGDILKAVEQALDHNQDREALLGEAQNQVSILSKEVLSLKDEKNKQFMDFVDTVEKQKEERARSEKMSAARVSQLQEALDEQNSIMNSLKTKLQMTEAALALSEQKVHNLGELLNAMKQEQSCVAESHFRELQQQKQEGADRESKLLHDLSAASEKNLLLRNQVDELERKCRVQQDQLFQVKQDLTNTTAELKLRAVEAEERLEVEKRRFKQSLEDMESLRVKEVARVTQHLEASEHSMHSRIQSLEAIKISLEEELSQAKAAALSERAQAEEELVRARSQARLEQKQRLEHLEEKLRLLTESRDEAQNCCLKQKEMVAVAQAKAKQQSLYADGLRRRLEELQQELDRKDEEKVTELNKVKVELQEQIGHLEAERAAQEGLREKIAALERQLKALSSNHREALLDKEGEISLLLEKLRMKEAEISRLREEEAQRASFLQNAIMAYVQGSPLGTLSSRK
;
A
#
# COMPACT_ATOMS: atom_id res chain seq x y z
N GLY A 1 -1.27 8.04 -39.38
CA GLY A 1 -2.35 7.99 -40.38
C GLY A 1 -1.86 7.56 -41.76
N GLN A 2 -1.36 6.33 -41.92
CA GLN A 2 -0.97 5.75 -43.23
C GLN A 2 -1.34 4.25 -43.35
N LEU A 3 -2.33 3.77 -42.59
CA LEU A 3 -2.65 2.34 -42.54
C LEU A 3 -3.57 1.82 -43.66
N LEU A 4 -4.16 2.69 -44.50
CA LEU A 4 -5.11 2.29 -45.55
C LEU A 4 -4.99 3.04 -46.91
N PRO A 5 -3.83 3.13 -47.60
CA PRO A 5 -3.75 3.78 -48.92
C PRO A 5 -4.03 2.85 -50.12
N GLY A 6 -4.16 1.52 -49.93
CA GLY A 6 -4.08 0.57 -51.05
C GLY A 6 -4.98 -0.68 -51.01
N ALA A 7 -5.87 -0.82 -50.03
CA ALA A 7 -6.83 -1.94 -49.97
C ALA A 7 -8.27 -1.45 -50.18
N ALA A 8 -9.13 -2.34 -50.69
CA ALA A 8 -10.54 -2.08 -50.98
C ALA A 8 -11.26 -1.35 -49.82
N PRO A 9 -12.29 -0.51 -50.09
CA PRO A 9 -12.93 0.34 -49.09
C PRO A 9 -13.48 -0.49 -47.91
N VAL A 10 -12.71 -0.50 -46.81
CA VAL A 10 -13.00 -1.26 -45.60
C VAL A 10 -14.24 -0.67 -44.93
N ALA A 11 -15.41 -1.24 -45.23
CA ALA A 11 -16.69 -0.74 -44.71
C ALA A 11 -16.87 -1.00 -43.20
N ALA A 12 -16.18 -2.00 -42.65
CA ALA A 12 -16.20 -2.34 -41.23
C ALA A 12 -14.78 -2.65 -40.75
N LEU A 13 -14.35 -2.01 -39.66
CA LEU A 13 -13.08 -2.23 -39.00
C LEU A 13 -13.35 -2.79 -37.60
N ALA A 14 -12.95 -4.04 -37.36
CA ALA A 14 -13.08 -4.71 -36.07
C ALA A 14 -11.70 -4.88 -35.42
N LEU A 15 -11.52 -4.27 -34.25
CA LEU A 15 -10.30 -4.24 -33.45
C LEU A 15 -10.63 -4.51 -31.98
N GLY A 16 -11.63 -5.37 -31.72
CA GLY A 16 -12.03 -5.78 -30.38
C GLY A 16 -10.96 -6.64 -29.70
N ASP A 17 -10.78 -6.44 -28.39
CA ASP A 17 -9.87 -7.19 -27.51
C ASP A 17 -8.40 -7.23 -28.00
N CYS A 18 -7.99 -6.25 -28.82
CA CYS A 18 -6.66 -6.15 -29.41
C CYS A 18 -5.58 -5.57 -28.47
N GLY A 19 -5.95 -5.13 -27.26
CA GLY A 19 -5.01 -4.54 -26.29
C GLY A 19 -4.34 -3.27 -26.80
N LEU A 20 -5.06 -2.44 -27.57
CA LEU A 20 -4.53 -1.18 -28.09
C LEU A 20 -3.99 -0.30 -26.96
N SER A 21 -2.72 0.08 -27.02
CA SER A 21 -2.17 1.07 -26.09
C SER A 21 -2.88 2.42 -26.26
N GLU A 22 -2.97 3.22 -25.20
CA GLU A 22 -3.64 4.53 -25.21
C GLU A 22 -3.15 5.42 -26.36
N GLU A 23 -1.83 5.41 -26.61
CA GLU A 23 -1.19 6.13 -27.72
C GLU A 23 -1.50 5.51 -29.10
N GLY A 24 -1.51 4.17 -29.20
CA GLY A 24 -1.90 3.47 -30.43
C GLY A 24 -3.36 3.74 -30.81
N ALA A 25 -4.26 3.72 -29.84
CA ALA A 25 -5.66 4.09 -29.99
C ALA A 25 -5.82 5.57 -30.39
N ARG A 26 -5.08 6.49 -29.75
CA ARG A 26 -5.08 7.92 -30.10
C ARG A 26 -4.66 8.15 -31.55
N LEU A 27 -3.59 7.49 -32.01
CA LEU A 27 -3.08 7.57 -33.39
C LEU A 27 -4.04 6.92 -34.42
N LEU A 28 -4.69 5.81 -34.05
CA LEU A 28 -5.71 5.15 -34.86
C LEU A 28 -6.94 6.05 -35.04
N LEU A 29 -7.52 6.54 -33.94
CA LEU A 29 -8.71 7.40 -33.94
C LEU A 29 -8.44 8.72 -34.67
N HIS A 30 -7.28 9.34 -34.46
CA HIS A 30 -6.89 10.52 -35.22
C HIS A 30 -6.70 10.23 -36.72
N GLY A 31 -6.17 9.06 -37.08
CA GLY A 31 -6.10 8.60 -38.47
C GLY A 31 -7.46 8.30 -39.10
N LEU A 32 -8.48 7.98 -38.29
CA LEU A 32 -9.85 7.75 -38.73
C LEU A 32 -10.67 9.06 -38.84
N CYS A 33 -10.22 10.19 -38.27
CA CYS A 33 -10.90 11.48 -38.42
C CYS A 33 -11.10 11.89 -39.91
N SER A 34 -10.12 11.63 -40.77
CA SER A 34 -10.18 11.92 -42.20
C SER A 34 -10.68 10.76 -43.06
N ASN A 35 -11.03 9.62 -42.46
CA ASN A 35 -11.48 8.44 -43.20
C ASN A 35 -12.97 8.52 -43.54
N THR A 36 -13.29 8.36 -44.83
CA THR A 36 -14.67 8.39 -45.35
C THR A 36 -15.22 7.02 -45.75
N THR A 37 -14.45 5.94 -45.59
CA THR A 37 -14.79 4.59 -46.07
C THR A 37 -15.35 3.68 -44.98
N VAL A 38 -14.87 3.80 -43.74
CA VAL A 38 -15.28 3.00 -42.59
C VAL A 38 -16.65 3.46 -42.09
N LYS A 39 -17.64 2.54 -42.11
CA LYS A 39 -19.01 2.77 -41.64
C LYS A 39 -19.29 2.09 -40.31
N SER A 40 -18.56 1.04 -39.97
CA SER A 40 -18.66 0.33 -38.68
C SER A 40 -17.28 0.24 -38.04
N LEU A 41 -17.18 0.62 -36.78
CA LEU A 41 -15.95 0.56 -35.99
C LEU A 41 -16.23 -0.20 -34.68
N ASP A 42 -15.52 -1.29 -34.45
CA ASP A 42 -15.56 -2.04 -33.20
C ASP A 42 -14.21 -1.92 -32.49
N LEU A 43 -14.24 -1.38 -31.27
CA LEU A 43 -13.10 -1.16 -30.39
C LEU A 43 -13.37 -1.74 -28.99
N LYS A 44 -14.23 -2.77 -28.88
CA LYS A 44 -14.49 -3.49 -27.62
C LYS A 44 -13.21 -3.85 -26.86
N GLY A 45 -13.22 -3.75 -25.53
CA GLY A 45 -12.18 -4.35 -24.67
C GLY A 45 -10.77 -3.76 -24.78
N ASN A 46 -10.60 -2.58 -25.38
CA ASN A 46 -9.28 -1.94 -25.53
C ASN A 46 -8.88 -1.04 -24.36
N ASN A 47 -9.71 -0.92 -23.32
CA ASN A 47 -9.44 -0.11 -22.12
C ASN A 47 -9.02 1.33 -22.46
N LEU A 48 -9.76 1.98 -23.38
CA LEU A 48 -9.45 3.29 -23.96
C LEU A 48 -9.31 4.45 -22.95
N ARG A 49 -9.98 4.38 -21.80
CA ARG A 49 -9.86 5.34 -20.68
C ARG A 49 -10.10 6.81 -21.13
N SER A 50 -9.56 7.77 -20.39
CA SER A 50 -9.65 9.22 -20.66
C SER A 50 -9.09 9.61 -22.04
N VAL A 51 -7.84 9.23 -22.35
CA VAL A 51 -7.16 9.61 -23.60
C VAL A 51 -7.94 9.14 -24.84
N GLY A 52 -8.47 7.91 -24.80
CA GLY A 52 -9.31 7.37 -25.86
C GLY A 52 -10.70 8.02 -25.92
N ALA A 53 -11.32 8.39 -24.79
CA ALA A 53 -12.58 9.15 -24.78
C ALA A 53 -12.44 10.51 -25.49
N GLU A 54 -11.35 11.24 -25.26
CA GLU A 54 -11.08 12.51 -25.94
C GLU A 54 -10.80 12.34 -27.43
N ALA A 55 -10.04 11.32 -27.79
CA ALA A 55 -9.77 10.98 -29.18
C ALA A 55 -11.05 10.56 -29.92
N LEU A 56 -11.94 9.82 -29.27
CA LEU A 56 -13.28 9.50 -29.77
C LEU A 56 -14.16 10.75 -29.90
N GLY A 57 -14.13 11.68 -28.95
CA GLY A 57 -14.85 12.96 -29.04
C GLY A 57 -14.40 13.81 -30.23
N LYS A 58 -13.09 13.85 -30.49
CA LYS A 58 -12.51 14.51 -31.68
C LYS A 58 -12.91 13.78 -32.98
N LEU A 59 -12.86 12.45 -32.99
CA LEU A 59 -13.31 11.63 -34.13
C LEU A 59 -14.79 11.84 -34.42
N LEU A 60 -15.69 11.80 -33.42
CA LEU A 60 -17.13 12.01 -33.63
C LEU A 60 -17.45 13.42 -34.13
N ARG A 61 -16.66 14.43 -33.74
CA ARG A 61 -16.85 15.81 -34.23
C ARG A 61 -16.46 15.97 -35.71
N GLN A 62 -15.47 15.21 -36.19
CA GLN A 62 -14.89 15.37 -37.53
C GLN A 62 -15.38 14.33 -38.55
N ASN A 63 -15.53 13.07 -38.14
CA ASN A 63 -15.92 11.97 -39.01
C ASN A 63 -17.45 11.91 -39.17
N GLN A 64 -17.92 12.00 -40.41
CA GLN A 64 -19.34 11.90 -40.78
C GLN A 64 -19.64 10.65 -41.64
N ALA A 65 -18.77 9.63 -41.61
CA ALA A 65 -18.89 8.38 -42.36
C ALA A 65 -19.28 7.19 -41.46
N ILE A 66 -18.79 7.17 -40.22
CA ILE A 66 -19.10 6.11 -39.25
C ILE A 66 -20.57 6.18 -38.83
N ARG A 67 -21.26 5.04 -38.95
CA ARG A 67 -22.68 4.85 -38.61
C ARG A 67 -22.89 3.91 -37.41
N SER A 68 -21.94 3.04 -37.13
CA SER A 68 -22.02 2.04 -36.06
C SER A 68 -20.70 2.05 -35.28
N LEU A 69 -20.77 2.25 -33.96
CA LEU A 69 -19.60 2.34 -33.09
C LEU A 69 -19.79 1.46 -31.84
N THR A 70 -18.93 0.46 -31.68
CA THR A 70 -18.93 -0.46 -30.53
C THR A 70 -17.77 -0.14 -29.60
N LEU A 71 -18.09 0.22 -28.36
CA LEU A 71 -17.12 0.64 -27.33
C LEU A 71 -17.28 -0.16 -26.03
N GLU A 72 -17.88 -1.34 -26.06
CA GLU A 72 -18.06 -2.21 -24.89
C GLU A 72 -16.73 -2.42 -24.11
N TRP A 73 -16.73 -2.41 -22.77
CA TRP A 73 -15.53 -2.64 -21.93
C TRP A 73 -14.34 -1.68 -22.16
N ASN A 74 -14.59 -0.36 -22.22
CA ASN A 74 -13.53 0.65 -22.42
C ASN A 74 -13.33 1.66 -21.27
N SER A 75 -14.09 1.55 -20.18
CA SER A 75 -13.96 2.40 -18.98
C SER A 75 -14.06 3.92 -19.24
N LEU A 76 -14.76 4.33 -20.30
CA LEU A 76 -14.83 5.72 -20.76
C LEU A 76 -15.48 6.67 -19.73
N GLY A 77 -16.38 6.16 -18.90
CA GLY A 77 -17.17 6.94 -17.95
C GLY A 77 -16.51 7.21 -16.60
N LEU A 78 -15.29 6.71 -16.35
CA LEU A 78 -14.58 6.90 -15.09
C LEU A 78 -13.98 8.32 -14.94
N TRP A 79 -13.73 9.02 -16.06
CA TRP A 79 -13.21 10.39 -16.09
C TRP A 79 -14.24 11.34 -16.69
N GLU A 80 -14.88 12.17 -15.85
CA GLU A 80 -16.03 12.99 -16.25
C GLU A 80 -15.68 14.03 -17.33
N GLU A 81 -14.52 14.68 -17.24
CA GLU A 81 -14.07 15.70 -18.21
C GLU A 81 -13.87 15.11 -19.61
N SER A 82 -13.11 14.02 -19.72
CA SER A 82 -12.87 13.32 -20.98
C SER A 82 -14.15 12.70 -21.55
N PHE A 83 -15.09 12.27 -20.69
CA PHE A 83 -16.41 11.79 -21.13
C PHE A 83 -17.34 12.93 -21.59
N SER A 84 -17.27 14.12 -21.00
CA SER A 84 -17.97 15.31 -21.52
C SER A 84 -17.44 15.69 -22.91
N LEU A 85 -16.12 15.60 -23.15
CA LEU A 85 -15.55 15.80 -24.49
C LEU A 85 -16.06 14.77 -25.52
N PHE A 86 -16.23 13.51 -25.12
CA PHE A 86 -16.92 12.50 -25.94
C PHE A 86 -18.38 12.89 -26.23
N CYS A 87 -19.13 13.31 -25.21
CA CYS A 87 -20.53 13.75 -25.35
C CYS A 87 -20.68 14.99 -26.25
N GLN A 88 -19.75 15.96 -26.16
CA GLN A 88 -19.71 17.11 -27.08
C GLN A 88 -19.39 16.69 -28.52
N GLY A 89 -18.55 15.67 -28.71
CA GLY A 89 -18.32 15.06 -30.03
C GLY A 89 -19.60 14.43 -30.59
N LEU A 90 -20.30 13.63 -29.79
CA LEU A 90 -21.58 12.99 -30.14
C LEU A 90 -22.67 14.04 -30.46
N ARG A 91 -22.74 15.14 -29.69
CA ARG A 91 -23.66 16.26 -29.93
C ARG A 91 -23.52 16.88 -31.32
N ALA A 92 -22.29 16.94 -31.85
CA ALA A 92 -21.96 17.54 -33.15
C ALA A 92 -21.97 16.53 -34.32
N ASN A 93 -22.04 15.22 -34.04
CA ASN A 93 -22.05 14.19 -35.06
C ASN A 93 -23.43 14.06 -35.71
N SER A 94 -23.49 13.95 -37.05
CA SER A 94 -24.75 13.78 -37.81
C SER A 94 -24.82 12.47 -38.60
N SER A 95 -23.85 11.57 -38.46
CA SER A 95 -23.76 10.29 -39.19
C SER A 95 -23.98 9.04 -38.34
N LEU A 96 -23.68 9.10 -37.04
CA LEU A 96 -23.70 7.95 -36.15
C LEU A 96 -25.15 7.54 -35.83
N GLN A 97 -25.49 6.29 -36.14
CA GLN A 97 -26.84 5.72 -36.00
C GLN A 97 -26.93 4.71 -34.85
N ARG A 98 -25.84 3.97 -34.58
CA ARG A 98 -25.77 2.96 -33.51
C ARG A 98 -24.52 3.18 -32.67
N LEU A 99 -24.71 3.22 -31.35
CA LEU A 99 -23.65 3.40 -30.36
C LEU A 99 -23.83 2.38 -29.23
N ASP A 100 -22.78 1.62 -28.95
CA ASP A 100 -22.76 0.67 -27.84
C ASP A 100 -21.69 1.09 -26.81
N LEU A 101 -22.16 1.41 -25.60
CA LEU A 101 -21.41 1.87 -24.44
C LEU A 101 -21.58 0.93 -23.23
N ARG A 102 -21.90 -0.35 -23.45
CA ARG A 102 -22.00 -1.35 -22.39
C ARG A 102 -20.71 -1.48 -21.57
N ASN A 103 -20.82 -1.71 -20.25
CA ASN A 103 -19.66 -1.88 -19.35
C ASN A 103 -18.58 -0.76 -19.49
N ASN A 104 -18.99 0.51 -19.53
CA ASN A 104 -18.09 1.67 -19.60
C ASN A 104 -17.94 2.46 -18.31
N GLN A 105 -18.52 1.98 -17.20
CA GLN A 105 -18.50 2.63 -15.88
C GLN A 105 -19.12 4.05 -15.88
N ILE A 106 -20.08 4.31 -16.78
CA ILE A 106 -20.76 5.62 -16.87
C ILE A 106 -21.58 5.85 -15.60
N ASN A 107 -21.25 6.94 -14.89
CA ASN A 107 -21.90 7.35 -13.65
C ASN A 107 -23.11 8.26 -13.90
N GLN A 108 -23.72 8.78 -12.83
CA GLN A 108 -24.91 9.64 -12.92
C GLN A 108 -24.64 10.99 -13.62
N HIS A 109 -23.44 11.55 -13.48
CA HIS A 109 -23.03 12.81 -14.12
C HIS A 109 -22.76 12.61 -15.62
N GLY A 110 -22.01 11.57 -15.99
CA GLY A 110 -21.81 11.19 -17.39
C GLY A 110 -23.12 10.89 -18.12
N ALA A 111 -24.10 10.26 -17.44
CA ALA A 111 -25.43 10.07 -18.00
C ALA A 111 -26.21 11.38 -18.23
N ALA A 112 -26.00 12.40 -17.39
CA ALA A 112 -26.61 13.72 -17.58
C ALA A 112 -25.98 14.47 -18.77
N GLU A 113 -24.66 14.46 -18.90
CA GLU A 113 -23.92 14.97 -20.06
C GLU A 113 -24.34 14.28 -21.36
N LEU A 114 -24.47 12.95 -21.33
CA LEU A 114 -24.96 12.16 -22.45
C LEU A 114 -26.41 12.53 -22.80
N GLY A 115 -27.27 12.77 -21.81
CA GLY A 115 -28.62 13.30 -22.03
C GLY A 115 -28.61 14.66 -22.73
N LEU A 116 -27.75 15.60 -22.32
CA LEU A 116 -27.62 16.92 -22.96
C LEU A 116 -27.10 16.82 -24.42
N ALA A 117 -26.20 15.88 -24.70
CA ALA A 117 -25.73 15.58 -26.04
C ALA A 117 -26.84 14.98 -26.92
N LEU A 118 -27.55 13.96 -26.40
CA LEU A 118 -28.68 13.30 -27.08
C LEU A 118 -29.84 14.26 -27.34
N ALA A 119 -30.11 15.21 -26.45
CA ALA A 119 -31.16 16.22 -26.62
C ALA A 119 -31.02 17.05 -27.91
N HIS A 120 -29.80 17.14 -28.46
CA HIS A 120 -29.44 17.90 -29.66
C HIS A 120 -28.99 17.02 -30.84
N ASN A 121 -28.51 15.79 -30.60
CA ASN A 121 -28.13 14.87 -31.66
C ASN A 121 -29.38 14.44 -32.46
N SER A 122 -29.26 14.44 -33.79
CA SER A 122 -30.34 14.14 -34.73
C SER A 122 -30.06 12.93 -35.64
N SER A 123 -29.05 12.13 -35.32
CA SER A 123 -28.61 10.99 -36.14
C SER A 123 -28.73 9.64 -35.43
N LEU A 124 -28.56 9.62 -34.11
CA LEU A 124 -28.51 8.40 -33.32
C LEU A 124 -29.90 7.79 -33.18
N GLN A 125 -29.99 6.50 -33.48
CA GLN A 125 -31.23 5.71 -33.47
C GLN A 125 -31.20 4.59 -32.43
N GLN A 126 -30.02 4.04 -32.12
CA GLN A 126 -29.85 2.95 -31.17
C GLN A 126 -28.68 3.25 -30.24
N LEU A 127 -28.94 3.19 -28.94
CA LEU A 127 -27.95 3.41 -27.88
C LEU A 127 -28.02 2.28 -26.86
N ASP A 128 -26.93 1.56 -26.66
CA ASP A 128 -26.81 0.53 -25.63
C ASP A 128 -25.97 1.03 -24.46
N LEU A 129 -26.57 1.08 -23.27
CA LEU A 129 -25.96 1.55 -22.03
C LEU A 129 -25.97 0.46 -20.95
N ARG A 130 -26.26 -0.80 -21.28
CA ARG A 130 -26.41 -1.87 -20.27
C ARG A 130 -25.14 -2.04 -19.44
N TRP A 131 -25.32 -2.38 -18.15
CA TRP A 131 -24.21 -2.60 -17.20
C TRP A 131 -23.31 -1.35 -17.00
N ASN A 132 -23.91 -0.20 -16.72
CA ASN A 132 -23.23 1.00 -16.22
C ASN A 132 -23.82 1.41 -14.84
N ASN A 133 -23.44 2.56 -14.29
CA ASN A 133 -23.88 3.02 -12.96
C ASN A 133 -24.66 4.36 -13.04
N ILE A 134 -25.62 4.42 -13.96
CA ILE A 134 -26.40 5.62 -14.30
C ILE A 134 -27.30 6.10 -13.15
N GLY A 135 -27.89 5.17 -12.39
CA GLY A 135 -28.74 5.48 -11.24
C GLY A 135 -30.00 6.32 -11.53
N LEU A 136 -30.68 6.74 -10.45
CA LEU A 136 -31.92 7.52 -10.51
C LEU A 136 -31.78 8.86 -11.25
N LEU A 137 -30.74 9.65 -10.94
CA LEU A 137 -30.58 10.99 -11.51
C LEU A 137 -30.22 10.94 -13.00
N GLY A 138 -29.30 10.05 -13.38
CA GLY A 138 -28.95 9.82 -14.79
C GLY A 138 -30.15 9.29 -15.60
N GLY A 139 -30.93 8.37 -15.03
CA GLY A 139 -32.16 7.87 -15.65
C GLY A 139 -33.20 8.98 -15.90
N ARG A 140 -33.36 9.92 -14.95
CA ARG A 140 -34.20 11.12 -15.15
C ARG A 140 -33.66 12.05 -16.23
N ALA A 141 -32.34 12.23 -16.33
CA ALA A 141 -31.73 13.07 -17.36
C ALA A 141 -31.95 12.49 -18.76
N LEU A 142 -31.80 11.17 -18.93
CA LEU A 142 -32.10 10.47 -20.18
C LEU A 142 -33.61 10.54 -20.53
N LEU A 143 -34.50 10.36 -19.56
CA LEU A 143 -35.95 10.54 -19.79
C LEU A 143 -36.30 11.97 -20.24
N ASN A 144 -35.63 12.98 -19.68
CA ASN A 144 -35.85 14.37 -20.07
C ASN A 144 -35.30 14.66 -21.49
N CYS A 145 -34.18 14.08 -21.91
CA CYS A 145 -33.65 14.31 -23.26
C CYS A 145 -34.50 13.66 -24.36
N LEU A 146 -35.18 12.55 -24.07
CA LEU A 146 -36.14 11.91 -25.00
C LEU A 146 -37.36 12.78 -25.31
N ARG A 147 -37.62 13.84 -24.54
CA ARG A 147 -38.69 14.82 -24.86
C ARG A 147 -38.31 15.74 -26.03
N SER A 148 -37.02 15.99 -26.25
CA SER A 148 -36.52 16.83 -27.35
C SER A 148 -35.94 16.00 -28.50
N ASN A 149 -35.26 14.89 -28.19
CA ASN A 149 -34.76 13.95 -29.19
C ASN A 149 -35.93 13.17 -29.83
N ARG A 150 -36.01 13.21 -31.17
CA ARG A 150 -37.04 12.52 -31.97
C ARG A 150 -36.49 11.39 -32.85
N THR A 151 -35.22 11.04 -32.69
CA THR A 151 -34.50 10.12 -33.59
C THR A 151 -34.10 8.82 -32.93
N LEU A 152 -33.94 8.82 -31.60
CA LEU A 152 -33.62 7.63 -30.82
C LEU A 152 -34.84 6.72 -30.72
N LYS A 153 -34.66 5.47 -31.15
CA LYS A 153 -35.70 4.43 -31.27
C LYS A 153 -35.51 3.30 -30.26
N ARG A 154 -34.26 3.04 -29.85
CA ARG A 154 -33.90 2.02 -28.85
C ARG A 154 -32.86 2.58 -27.87
N LEU A 155 -33.14 2.44 -26.58
CA LEU A 155 -32.24 2.79 -25.49
C LEU A 155 -32.24 1.65 -24.46
N GLU A 156 -31.14 0.90 -24.41
CA GLU A 156 -31.02 -0.28 -23.54
C GLU A 156 -30.40 0.11 -22.20
N LEU A 157 -31.16 0.00 -21.11
CA LEU A 157 -30.76 0.45 -19.76
C LEU A 157 -30.67 -0.67 -18.71
N ALA A 158 -30.78 -1.94 -19.09
CA ALA A 158 -30.67 -3.06 -18.15
C ALA A 158 -29.35 -3.03 -17.34
N GLY A 159 -29.43 -3.33 -16.03
CA GLY A 159 -28.26 -3.37 -15.15
C GLY A 159 -27.70 -2.01 -14.69
N ASN A 160 -28.49 -0.92 -14.75
CA ASN A 160 -28.03 0.45 -14.44
C ASN A 160 -28.50 1.04 -13.09
N ASN A 161 -29.17 0.25 -12.24
CA ASN A 161 -29.80 0.73 -11.00
C ASN A 161 -30.79 1.91 -11.21
N VAL A 162 -31.49 1.91 -12.35
CA VAL A 162 -32.57 2.87 -12.67
C VAL A 162 -33.91 2.29 -12.18
N PRO A 163 -34.73 3.05 -11.44
CA PRO A 163 -36.05 2.58 -11.01
C PRO A 163 -36.98 2.21 -12.17
N GLY A 164 -37.77 1.14 -11.98
CA GLY A 164 -38.64 0.58 -13.02
C GLY A 164 -39.66 1.55 -13.61
N ASP A 165 -40.13 2.54 -12.84
CA ASP A 165 -41.07 3.56 -13.32
C ASP A 165 -40.42 4.49 -14.36
N ILE A 166 -39.12 4.77 -14.22
CA ILE A 166 -38.36 5.56 -15.19
C ILE A 166 -38.07 4.73 -16.44
N LEU A 167 -37.77 3.43 -16.28
CA LEU A 167 -37.59 2.53 -17.42
C LEU A 167 -38.86 2.46 -18.28
N LYS A 168 -40.03 2.27 -17.66
CA LYS A 168 -41.33 2.31 -18.36
C LYS A 168 -41.61 3.66 -19.04
N ALA A 169 -41.26 4.78 -18.39
CA ALA A 169 -41.42 6.10 -18.99
C ALA A 169 -40.46 6.34 -20.16
N VAL A 170 -39.26 5.76 -20.13
CA VAL A 170 -38.30 5.76 -21.24
C VAL A 170 -38.82 4.91 -22.40
N GLU A 171 -39.31 3.69 -22.13
CA GLU A 171 -39.94 2.82 -23.13
C GLU A 171 -41.11 3.54 -23.83
N GLN A 172 -42.06 4.09 -23.07
CA GLN A 172 -43.17 4.88 -23.62
C GLN A 172 -42.72 6.06 -24.47
N ALA A 173 -41.64 6.75 -24.11
CA ALA A 173 -41.11 7.87 -24.89
C ALA A 173 -40.45 7.43 -26.20
N LEU A 174 -39.83 6.24 -26.22
CA LEU A 174 -39.27 5.63 -27.44
C LEU A 174 -40.37 5.13 -28.37
N ASP A 175 -41.43 4.52 -27.83
CA ASP A 175 -42.60 4.08 -28.60
C ASP A 175 -43.25 5.30 -29.30
N HIS A 176 -43.45 6.40 -28.58
CA HIS A 176 -43.94 7.67 -29.17
C HIS A 176 -43.01 8.24 -30.27
N ASN A 177 -41.71 7.94 -30.24
CA ASN A 177 -40.79 8.33 -31.31
C ASN A 177 -40.88 7.39 -32.51
N GLN A 178 -41.08 6.09 -32.30
CA GLN A 178 -41.33 5.12 -33.38
C GLN A 178 -42.67 5.41 -34.07
N ASP A 179 -43.75 5.64 -33.31
CA ASP A 179 -45.07 6.00 -33.83
C ASP A 179 -45.03 7.30 -34.65
N ARG A 180 -44.27 8.30 -34.18
CA ARG A 180 -44.06 9.55 -34.93
C ARG A 180 -43.33 9.33 -36.25
N GLU A 181 -42.35 8.44 -36.30
CA GLU A 181 -41.65 8.12 -37.55
C GLU A 181 -42.58 7.36 -38.50
N ALA A 182 -43.39 6.42 -38.00
CA ALA A 182 -44.39 5.71 -38.80
C ALA A 182 -45.40 6.70 -39.42
N LEU A 183 -45.99 7.59 -38.62
CA LEU A 183 -46.91 8.64 -39.09
C LEU A 183 -46.25 9.61 -40.08
N LEU A 184 -44.98 9.97 -39.88
CA LEU A 184 -44.23 10.79 -40.85
C LEU A 184 -43.96 10.04 -42.15
N GLY A 185 -43.66 8.74 -42.09
CA GLY A 185 -43.51 7.88 -43.26
C GLY A 185 -44.81 7.73 -44.06
N GLU A 186 -45.93 7.51 -43.37
CA GLU A 186 -47.27 7.50 -43.98
C GLU A 186 -47.61 8.84 -44.63
N ALA A 187 -47.37 9.96 -43.95
CA ALA A 187 -47.59 11.30 -44.50
C ALA A 187 -46.69 11.56 -45.74
N GLN A 188 -45.42 11.16 -45.70
CA GLN A 188 -44.52 11.27 -46.87
C GLN A 188 -44.97 10.40 -48.04
N ASN A 189 -45.45 9.18 -47.77
CA ASN A 189 -46.03 8.30 -48.78
C ASN A 189 -47.28 8.91 -49.40
N GLN A 190 -48.19 9.47 -48.60
CA GLN A 190 -49.38 10.20 -49.07
C GLN A 190 -48.99 11.41 -49.92
N VAL A 191 -48.02 12.23 -49.47
CA VAL A 191 -47.51 13.37 -50.26
C VAL A 191 -46.88 12.89 -51.58
N SER A 192 -46.18 11.76 -51.59
CA SER A 192 -45.62 11.18 -52.83
C SER A 192 -46.71 10.71 -53.80
N ILE A 193 -47.77 10.07 -53.29
CA ILE A 193 -48.94 9.64 -54.08
C ILE A 193 -49.66 10.85 -54.66
N LEU A 194 -50.06 11.82 -53.81
CA LEU A 194 -50.71 13.06 -54.23
C LEU A 194 -49.86 13.85 -55.24
N SER A 195 -48.53 13.88 -55.06
CA SER A 195 -47.63 14.54 -56.01
C SER A 195 -47.60 13.85 -57.38
N LYS A 196 -47.69 12.52 -57.41
CA LYS A 196 -47.83 11.74 -58.66
C LYS A 196 -49.18 11.95 -59.32
N GLU A 197 -50.26 11.98 -58.54
CA GLU A 197 -51.62 12.27 -59.03
C GLU A 197 -51.73 13.68 -59.63
N VAL A 198 -51.17 14.69 -58.96
CA VAL A 198 -51.11 16.07 -59.47
C VAL A 198 -50.29 16.16 -60.77
N LEU A 199 -49.18 15.41 -60.86
CA LEU A 199 -48.42 15.29 -62.11
C LEU A 199 -49.26 14.65 -63.23
N SER A 200 -49.90 13.51 -62.99
CA SER A 200 -50.74 12.85 -64.01
C SER A 200 -51.93 13.72 -64.44
N LEU A 201 -52.58 14.40 -63.50
CA LEU A 201 -53.67 15.34 -63.81
C LEU A 201 -53.16 16.54 -64.61
N LYS A 202 -51.95 17.04 -64.33
CA LYS A 202 -51.33 18.12 -65.09
C LYS A 202 -51.01 17.68 -66.52
N ASP A 203 -50.46 16.48 -66.70
CA ASP A 203 -50.15 15.94 -68.03
C ASP A 203 -51.42 15.66 -68.83
N GLU A 204 -52.48 15.14 -68.19
CA GLU A 204 -53.78 14.92 -68.82
C GLU A 204 -54.49 16.24 -69.17
N LYS A 205 -54.39 17.28 -68.31
CA LYS A 205 -54.90 18.63 -68.63
C LYS A 205 -54.10 19.32 -69.72
N ASN A 206 -52.78 19.15 -69.76
CA ASN A 206 -51.95 19.63 -70.88
C ASN A 206 -52.38 18.94 -72.19
N LYS A 207 -52.63 17.62 -72.16
CA LYS A 207 -53.13 16.89 -73.34
C LYS A 207 -54.51 17.41 -73.78
N GLN A 208 -55.46 17.55 -72.86
CA GLN A 208 -56.78 18.14 -73.15
C GLN A 208 -56.68 19.57 -73.71
N PHE A 209 -55.70 20.35 -73.25
CA PHE A 209 -55.44 21.70 -73.78
C PHE A 209 -54.87 21.66 -75.21
N MET A 210 -53.93 20.76 -75.50
CA MET A 210 -53.43 20.55 -76.87
C MET A 210 -54.54 20.06 -77.81
N ASP A 211 -55.33 19.06 -77.40
CA ASP A 211 -56.48 18.58 -78.15
C ASP A 211 -57.48 19.72 -78.44
N PHE A 212 -57.71 20.61 -77.46
CA PHE A 212 -58.55 21.80 -77.65
C PHE A 212 -57.93 22.81 -78.63
N VAL A 213 -56.63 23.11 -78.52
CA VAL A 213 -55.91 24.00 -79.45
C VAL A 213 -56.01 23.46 -80.89
N ASP A 214 -55.80 22.16 -81.09
CA ASP A 214 -55.93 21.49 -82.40
C ASP A 214 -57.36 21.61 -82.96
N THR A 215 -58.40 21.50 -82.11
CA THR A 215 -59.80 21.73 -82.56
C THR A 215 -60.08 23.19 -82.91
N VAL A 216 -59.48 24.16 -82.18
CA VAL A 216 -59.60 25.59 -82.48
C VAL A 216 -58.86 25.95 -83.78
N GLU A 217 -57.71 25.34 -84.07
CA GLU A 217 -57.03 25.52 -85.35
C GLU A 217 -57.84 24.93 -86.51
N LYS A 218 -58.40 23.72 -86.37
CA LYS A 218 -59.33 23.16 -87.37
C LYS A 218 -60.54 24.05 -87.62
N GLN A 219 -61.17 24.57 -86.57
CA GLN A 219 -62.30 25.51 -86.73
C GLN A 219 -61.89 26.83 -87.40
N LYS A 220 -60.68 27.34 -87.14
CA LYS A 220 -60.14 28.51 -87.86
C LYS A 220 -59.88 28.21 -89.33
N GLU A 221 -59.34 27.04 -89.68
CA GLU A 221 -59.18 26.62 -91.07
C GLU A 221 -60.52 26.47 -91.79
N GLU A 222 -61.50 25.80 -91.18
CA GLU A 222 -62.84 25.64 -91.74
C GLU A 222 -63.53 26.99 -91.93
N ARG A 223 -63.40 27.90 -90.95
CA ARG A 223 -63.89 29.28 -91.07
C ARG A 223 -63.20 30.03 -92.21
N ALA A 224 -61.87 29.94 -92.34
CA ALA A 224 -61.15 30.57 -93.44
C ALA A 224 -61.53 30.00 -94.82
N ARG A 225 -61.83 28.69 -94.91
CA ARG A 225 -62.39 28.05 -96.11
C ARG A 225 -63.80 28.56 -96.41
N SER A 226 -64.65 28.70 -95.38
CA SER A 226 -66.00 29.26 -95.50
C SER A 226 -65.99 30.73 -95.93
N GLU A 227 -65.10 31.54 -95.37
CA GLU A 227 -64.94 32.96 -95.71
C GLU A 227 -64.50 33.10 -97.18
N LYS A 228 -63.53 32.29 -97.65
CA LYS A 228 -63.17 32.20 -99.09
C LYS A 228 -64.35 31.79 -99.98
N MET A 229 -65.14 30.80 -99.57
CA MET A 229 -66.34 30.37 -100.31
C MET A 229 -67.41 31.48 -100.37
N SER A 230 -67.61 32.24 -99.29
CA SER A 230 -68.53 33.39 -99.30
C SER A 230 -68.03 34.54 -100.17
N ALA A 231 -66.72 34.83 -100.16
CA ALA A 231 -66.11 35.85 -101.03
C ALA A 231 -66.29 35.50 -102.52
N ALA A 232 -66.09 34.22 -102.89
CA ALA A 232 -66.35 33.75 -104.25
C ALA A 232 -67.82 33.95 -104.68
N ARG A 233 -68.79 33.65 -103.79
CA ARG A 233 -70.22 33.90 -104.04
C ARG A 233 -70.55 35.38 -104.20
N VAL A 234 -69.94 36.26 -103.39
CA VAL A 234 -70.15 37.72 -103.51
C VAL A 234 -69.62 38.22 -104.86
N SER A 235 -68.46 37.73 -105.30
CA SER A 235 -67.89 38.09 -106.62
C SER A 235 -68.81 37.69 -107.78
N GLN A 236 -69.40 36.48 -107.74
CA GLN A 236 -70.35 36.01 -108.76
C GLN A 236 -71.66 36.83 -108.79
N LEU A 237 -72.13 37.32 -107.64
CA LEU A 237 -73.31 38.19 -107.57
C LEU A 237 -73.04 39.61 -108.09
N GLN A 238 -71.79 40.09 -107.98
CA GLN A 238 -71.39 41.38 -108.51
C GLN A 238 -71.38 41.37 -110.06
N GLU A 239 -70.82 40.32 -110.67
CA GLU A 239 -70.81 40.16 -112.14
C GLU A 239 -72.24 40.16 -112.73
N ALA A 240 -73.18 39.45 -112.09
CA ALA A 240 -74.58 39.41 -112.53
C ALA A 240 -75.33 40.76 -112.38
N LEU A 241 -74.87 41.66 -111.52
CA LEU A 241 -75.46 42.99 -111.33
C LEU A 241 -75.03 43.97 -112.44
N ASP A 242 -73.80 43.85 -112.92
CA ASP A 242 -73.26 44.71 -113.99
C ASP A 242 -73.92 44.40 -115.36
N GLU A 243 -74.30 43.15 -115.61
CA GLU A 243 -75.09 42.76 -116.80
C GLU A 243 -76.48 43.44 -116.85
N GLN A 244 -77.17 43.53 -115.70
CA GLN A 244 -78.50 44.16 -115.60
C GLN A 244 -78.47 45.66 -115.94
N ASN A 245 -77.44 46.38 -115.49
CA ASN A 245 -77.29 47.82 -115.73
C ASN A 245 -77.08 48.17 -117.22
N SER A 246 -76.49 47.27 -117.99
CA SER A 246 -76.31 47.42 -119.44
C SER A 246 -77.66 47.48 -120.17
N ILE A 247 -78.60 46.60 -119.82
CA ILE A 247 -79.91 46.48 -120.47
C ILE A 247 -80.75 47.75 -120.27
N MET A 248 -80.73 48.30 -119.06
CA MET A 248 -81.57 49.44 -118.64
C MET A 248 -81.33 50.71 -119.49
N ASN A 249 -80.09 50.95 -119.93
CA ASN A 249 -79.74 52.12 -120.74
C ASN A 249 -80.30 52.05 -122.18
N SER A 250 -80.62 50.86 -122.70
CA SER A 250 -81.13 50.68 -124.07
C SER A 250 -82.60 51.09 -124.27
N LEU A 251 -83.40 51.07 -123.19
CA LEU A 251 -84.83 51.37 -123.22
C LEU A 251 -85.11 52.88 -123.14
N LYS A 252 -84.23 53.63 -122.47
CA LYS A 252 -84.39 55.07 -122.20
C LYS A 252 -84.37 55.94 -123.46
N THR A 253 -83.73 55.49 -124.53
CA THR A 253 -83.57 56.24 -125.79
C THR A 253 -84.77 56.17 -126.73
N LYS A 254 -85.70 55.21 -126.56
CA LYS A 254 -86.83 55.01 -127.48
C LYS A 254 -88.08 55.84 -127.16
N LEU A 255 -88.15 56.44 -125.98
CA LEU A 255 -89.37 57.11 -125.49
C LEU A 255 -89.53 58.55 -126.00
N GLN A 256 -88.44 59.25 -126.34
CA GLN A 256 -88.44 60.70 -126.59
C GLN A 256 -88.95 61.16 -127.98
N MET A 257 -89.42 60.26 -128.84
CA MET A 257 -89.67 60.55 -130.26
C MET A 257 -91.14 60.81 -130.65
N THR A 258 -92.12 60.64 -129.75
CA THR A 258 -93.53 60.48 -130.15
C THR A 258 -94.49 61.62 -129.80
N GLU A 259 -94.09 62.63 -129.02
CA GLU A 259 -95.04 63.56 -128.36
C GLU A 259 -95.30 64.88 -129.12
N ALA A 260 -94.71 65.10 -130.31
CA ALA A 260 -94.73 66.41 -130.99
C ALA A 260 -95.83 66.61 -132.06
N ALA A 261 -96.74 65.66 -132.28
CA ALA A 261 -97.50 65.56 -133.54
C ALA A 261 -99.04 65.70 -133.44
N LEU A 262 -99.60 66.38 -132.42
CA LEU A 262 -101.05 66.54 -132.31
C LEU A 262 -101.51 67.97 -131.94
N ALA A 263 -101.68 68.79 -132.98
CA ALA A 263 -102.50 70.00 -132.96
C ALA A 263 -103.68 69.86 -133.95
N LEU A 264 -104.69 70.73 -133.84
CA LEU A 264 -105.84 70.93 -134.74
C LEU A 264 -106.98 69.86 -134.71
N SER A 265 -108.12 70.23 -134.12
CA SER A 265 -109.46 70.12 -134.77
C SER A 265 -110.59 70.68 -133.88
N GLU A 266 -110.51 71.96 -133.54
CA GLU A 266 -111.61 72.70 -132.89
C GLU A 266 -112.78 72.95 -133.86
N GLN A 267 -113.63 71.95 -134.12
CA GLN A 267 -114.89 72.20 -134.87
C GLN A 267 -116.07 71.24 -134.55
N LYS A 268 -116.17 70.76 -133.30
CA LYS A 268 -117.37 70.06 -132.79
C LYS A 268 -117.96 70.69 -131.51
N VAL A 269 -117.66 71.97 -131.27
CA VAL A 269 -117.99 72.71 -130.04
C VAL A 269 -119.51 72.90 -129.82
N HIS A 270 -120.35 72.78 -130.86
CA HIS A 270 -121.80 73.02 -130.69
C HIS A 270 -122.55 71.87 -130.01
N ASN A 271 -122.18 70.61 -130.25
CA ASN A 271 -122.90 69.44 -129.73
C ASN A 271 -122.32 68.91 -128.41
N LEU A 272 -121.23 69.51 -127.89
CA LEU A 272 -120.67 69.20 -126.58
C LEU A 272 -121.31 69.99 -125.43
N GLY A 273 -122.17 70.98 -125.72
CA GLY A 273 -122.81 71.82 -124.70
C GLY A 273 -123.69 71.06 -123.71
N GLU A 274 -124.37 70.00 -124.16
CA GLU A 274 -125.21 69.16 -123.29
C GLU A 274 -124.36 68.16 -122.48
N LEU A 275 -123.31 67.62 -123.11
CA LEU A 275 -122.31 66.75 -122.45
C LEU A 275 -121.49 67.51 -121.38
N LEU A 276 -121.31 68.82 -121.53
CA LEU A 276 -120.64 69.68 -120.55
C LEU A 276 -121.39 69.74 -119.21
N ASN A 277 -122.71 69.61 -119.20
CA ASN A 277 -123.48 69.62 -117.95
C ASN A 277 -123.39 68.29 -117.19
N ALA A 278 -123.34 67.16 -117.90
CA ALA A 278 -123.03 65.86 -117.32
C ALA A 278 -121.60 65.83 -116.77
N MET A 279 -120.62 66.27 -117.57
CA MET A 279 -119.22 66.37 -117.15
C MET A 279 -119.03 67.33 -115.96
N LYS A 280 -119.83 68.39 -115.81
CA LYS A 280 -119.79 69.25 -114.61
C LYS A 280 -120.27 68.54 -113.34
N GLN A 281 -121.27 67.66 -113.43
CA GLN A 281 -121.73 66.85 -112.29
C GLN A 281 -120.71 65.77 -111.92
N GLU A 282 -120.11 65.10 -112.91
CA GLU A 282 -119.01 64.15 -112.66
C GLU A 282 -117.77 64.88 -112.11
N GLN A 283 -117.43 66.05 -112.64
CA GLN A 283 -116.31 66.87 -112.15
C GLN A 283 -116.55 67.37 -110.72
N SER A 284 -117.78 67.71 -110.32
CA SER A 284 -118.08 68.02 -108.91
C SER A 284 -117.96 66.78 -108.01
N CYS A 285 -118.42 65.61 -108.47
CA CYS A 285 -118.32 64.36 -107.71
C CYS A 285 -116.88 63.88 -107.55
N VAL A 286 -116.05 64.01 -108.60
CA VAL A 286 -114.61 63.70 -108.58
C VAL A 286 -113.84 64.73 -107.75
N ALA A 287 -114.21 66.02 -107.81
CA ALA A 287 -113.63 67.04 -106.94
C ALA A 287 -113.96 66.80 -105.45
N GLU A 288 -115.19 66.39 -105.12
CA GLU A 288 -115.55 65.97 -103.76
C GLU A 288 -114.78 64.70 -103.32
N SER A 289 -114.62 63.72 -104.22
CA SER A 289 -113.84 62.50 -103.93
C SER A 289 -112.38 62.84 -103.64
N HIS A 290 -111.72 63.60 -104.51
CA HIS A 290 -110.34 64.03 -104.31
C HIS A 290 -110.18 64.97 -103.12
N PHE A 291 -111.18 65.80 -102.78
CA PHE A 291 -111.16 66.60 -101.56
C PHE A 291 -111.19 65.70 -100.31
N ARG A 292 -112.03 64.66 -100.29
CA ARG A 292 -112.08 63.67 -99.20
C ARG A 292 -110.79 62.84 -99.12
N GLU A 293 -110.24 62.38 -100.25
CA GLU A 293 -108.95 61.67 -100.30
C GLU A 293 -107.80 62.56 -99.80
N LEU A 294 -107.74 63.83 -100.21
CA LEU A 294 -106.72 64.78 -99.75
C LEU A 294 -106.88 65.09 -98.26
N GLN A 295 -108.11 65.18 -97.76
CA GLN A 295 -108.40 65.37 -96.34
C GLN A 295 -108.02 64.12 -95.53
N GLN A 296 -108.27 62.93 -96.04
CA GLN A 296 -107.86 61.66 -95.42
C GLN A 296 -106.34 61.50 -95.43
N GLN A 297 -105.64 61.80 -96.53
CA GLN A 297 -104.17 61.78 -96.59
C GLN A 297 -103.54 62.80 -95.62
N LYS A 298 -104.16 63.98 -95.44
CA LYS A 298 -103.73 64.95 -94.42
C LYS A 298 -103.95 64.43 -93.00
N GLN A 299 -105.08 63.77 -92.73
CA GLN A 299 -105.35 63.17 -91.43
C GLN A 299 -104.37 62.02 -91.13
N GLU A 300 -104.16 61.11 -92.07
CA GLU A 300 -103.17 60.02 -91.93
C GLU A 300 -101.74 60.55 -91.81
N GLY A 301 -101.42 61.66 -92.47
CA GLY A 301 -100.15 62.36 -92.31
C GLY A 301 -99.97 62.88 -90.88
N ALA A 302 -100.96 63.61 -90.36
CA ALA A 302 -100.96 64.14 -88.99
C ALA A 302 -100.92 63.01 -87.93
N ASP A 303 -101.63 61.90 -88.15
CA ASP A 303 -101.63 60.75 -87.24
C ASP A 303 -100.27 60.03 -87.23
N ARG A 304 -99.57 59.96 -88.38
CA ARG A 304 -98.19 59.43 -88.47
C ARG A 304 -97.18 60.37 -87.83
N GLU A 305 -97.31 61.68 -88.06
CA GLU A 305 -96.47 62.70 -87.43
C GLU A 305 -96.63 62.72 -85.90
N SER A 306 -97.87 62.61 -85.40
CA SER A 306 -98.17 62.49 -83.97
C SER A 306 -97.53 61.26 -83.33
N LYS A 307 -97.58 60.09 -84.00
CA LYS A 307 -96.90 58.87 -83.54
C LYS A 307 -95.38 59.04 -83.51
N LEU A 308 -94.79 59.58 -84.58
CA LEU A 308 -93.34 59.83 -84.65
C LEU A 308 -92.89 60.81 -83.56
N LEU A 309 -93.67 61.86 -83.27
CA LEU A 309 -93.40 62.80 -82.18
C LEU A 309 -93.48 62.12 -80.81
N HIS A 310 -94.44 61.21 -80.60
CA HIS A 310 -94.56 60.45 -79.35
C HIS A 310 -93.37 59.49 -79.16
N ASP A 311 -92.99 58.74 -80.19
CA ASP A 311 -91.84 57.83 -80.18
C ASP A 311 -90.52 58.61 -79.97
N LEU A 312 -90.37 59.80 -80.59
CA LEU A 312 -89.23 60.69 -80.38
C LEU A 312 -89.19 61.21 -78.93
N SER A 313 -90.35 61.54 -78.34
CA SER A 313 -90.48 61.94 -76.93
C SER A 313 -90.01 60.80 -76.02
N ALA A 314 -90.56 59.61 -76.17
CA ALA A 314 -90.18 58.43 -75.39
C ALA A 314 -88.69 58.07 -75.52
N ALA A 315 -88.13 58.18 -76.74
CA ALA A 315 -86.70 57.98 -76.98
C ALA A 315 -85.84 59.06 -76.30
N SER A 316 -86.29 60.32 -76.25
CA SER A 316 -85.58 61.41 -75.59
C SER A 316 -85.58 61.29 -74.07
N GLU A 317 -86.72 60.91 -73.46
CA GLU A 317 -86.83 60.60 -72.03
C GLU A 317 -85.90 59.44 -71.63
N LYS A 318 -85.88 58.37 -72.45
CA LYS A 318 -85.00 57.22 -72.20
C LYS A 318 -83.51 57.58 -72.31
N ASN A 319 -83.13 58.45 -73.25
CA ASN A 319 -81.77 58.99 -73.35
C ASN A 319 -81.40 59.88 -72.15
N LEU A 320 -82.34 60.67 -71.62
CA LEU A 320 -82.13 61.48 -70.43
C LEU A 320 -81.90 60.61 -69.18
N LEU A 321 -82.70 59.56 -69.01
CA LEU A 321 -82.52 58.56 -67.94
C LEU A 321 -81.15 57.86 -68.02
N LEU A 322 -80.74 57.43 -69.21
CA LEU A 322 -79.42 56.81 -69.42
C LEU A 322 -78.26 57.78 -69.14
N ARG A 323 -78.37 59.05 -69.55
CA ARG A 323 -77.38 60.09 -69.19
C ARG A 323 -77.27 60.29 -67.68
N ASN A 324 -78.40 60.40 -66.98
CA ASN A 324 -78.40 60.54 -65.52
C ASN A 324 -77.74 59.34 -64.81
N GLN A 325 -77.95 58.12 -65.33
CA GLN A 325 -77.29 56.90 -64.82
C GLN A 325 -75.78 56.91 -65.08
N VAL A 326 -75.33 57.37 -66.25
CA VAL A 326 -73.90 57.54 -66.56
C VAL A 326 -73.28 58.58 -65.64
N ASP A 327 -73.91 59.74 -65.45
CA ASP A 327 -73.43 60.80 -64.54
C ASP A 327 -73.32 60.32 -63.09
N GLU A 328 -74.27 59.50 -62.62
CA GLU A 328 -74.19 58.87 -61.29
C GLU A 328 -73.04 57.87 -61.18
N LEU A 329 -72.82 57.04 -62.20
CA LEU A 329 -71.73 56.07 -62.23
C LEU A 329 -70.37 56.78 -62.31
N GLU A 330 -70.24 57.84 -63.09
CA GLU A 330 -69.04 58.68 -63.11
C GLU A 330 -68.75 59.30 -61.74
N ARG A 331 -69.76 59.85 -61.06
CA ARG A 331 -69.60 60.38 -59.69
C ARG A 331 -69.14 59.29 -58.71
N LYS A 332 -69.74 58.09 -58.77
CA LYS A 332 -69.35 56.94 -57.92
C LYS A 332 -67.91 56.50 -58.21
N CYS A 333 -67.51 56.44 -59.48
CA CYS A 333 -66.14 56.14 -59.89
C CYS A 333 -65.14 57.17 -59.36
N ARG A 334 -65.42 58.48 -59.49
CA ARG A 334 -64.55 59.54 -58.96
C ARG A 334 -64.38 59.43 -57.44
N VAL A 335 -65.47 59.27 -56.69
CA VAL A 335 -65.42 59.08 -55.23
C VAL A 335 -64.59 57.84 -54.83
N GLN A 336 -64.73 56.71 -55.54
CA GLN A 336 -63.89 55.53 -55.29
C GLN A 336 -62.43 55.75 -55.67
N GLN A 337 -62.15 56.56 -56.69
CA GLN A 337 -60.80 56.91 -57.13
C GLN A 337 -60.09 57.79 -56.09
N ASP A 338 -60.80 58.75 -55.50
CA ASP A 338 -60.32 59.59 -54.40
C ASP A 338 -60.07 58.77 -53.13
N GLN A 339 -60.98 57.85 -52.78
CA GLN A 339 -60.80 56.91 -51.65
C GLN A 339 -59.58 55.99 -51.87
N LEU A 340 -59.39 55.48 -53.09
CA LEU A 340 -58.21 54.68 -53.45
C LEU A 340 -56.92 55.50 -53.37
N PHE A 341 -56.95 56.79 -53.72
CA PHE A 341 -55.80 57.67 -53.58
C PHE A 341 -55.44 57.89 -52.09
N GLN A 342 -56.44 58.21 -51.26
CA GLN A 342 -56.24 58.40 -49.82
C GLN A 342 -55.67 57.14 -49.15
N VAL A 343 -56.27 55.97 -49.39
CA VAL A 343 -55.78 54.70 -48.82
C VAL A 343 -54.37 54.36 -49.30
N LYS A 344 -54.00 54.68 -50.55
CA LYS A 344 -52.63 54.53 -51.04
C LYS A 344 -51.66 55.47 -50.33
N GLN A 345 -52.06 56.72 -50.09
CA GLN A 345 -51.25 57.70 -49.38
C GLN A 345 -51.02 57.27 -47.91
N ASP A 346 -52.08 56.85 -47.21
CA ASP A 346 -52.02 56.35 -45.83
C ASP A 346 -51.16 55.08 -45.73
N LEU A 347 -51.26 54.17 -46.72
CA LEU A 347 -50.40 52.99 -46.82
C LEU A 347 -48.92 53.37 -47.03
N THR A 348 -48.62 54.37 -47.87
CA THR A 348 -47.23 54.84 -48.03
C THR A 348 -46.67 55.50 -46.77
N ASN A 349 -47.48 56.28 -46.05
CA ASN A 349 -47.08 56.93 -44.79
C ASN A 349 -46.81 55.88 -43.70
N THR A 350 -47.74 54.97 -43.47
CA THR A 350 -47.57 53.88 -42.48
C THR A 350 -46.40 52.96 -42.83
N THR A 351 -46.16 52.67 -44.11
CA THR A 351 -44.97 51.92 -44.56
C THR A 351 -43.67 52.67 -44.28
N ALA A 352 -43.64 54.00 -44.43
CA ALA A 352 -42.48 54.81 -44.09
C ALA A 352 -42.23 54.85 -42.57
N GLU A 353 -43.27 55.05 -41.76
CA GLU A 353 -43.18 55.02 -40.29
C GLU A 353 -42.69 53.68 -39.76
N LEU A 354 -43.20 52.56 -40.30
CA LEU A 354 -42.78 51.22 -39.90
C LEU A 354 -41.31 50.95 -40.27
N LYS A 355 -40.85 51.40 -41.43
CA LYS A 355 -39.43 51.33 -41.81
C LYS A 355 -38.56 52.15 -40.86
N LEU A 356 -38.99 53.35 -40.49
CA LEU A 356 -38.22 54.24 -39.61
C LEU A 356 -38.13 53.65 -38.19
N ARG A 357 -39.23 53.10 -37.65
CA ARG A 357 -39.23 52.35 -36.37
C ARG A 357 -38.38 51.08 -36.41
N ALA A 358 -38.30 50.39 -37.55
CA ALA A 358 -37.43 49.23 -37.71
C ALA A 358 -35.95 49.64 -37.62
N VAL A 359 -35.54 50.71 -38.31
CA VAL A 359 -34.17 51.25 -38.22
C VAL A 359 -33.84 51.70 -36.80
N GLU A 360 -34.73 52.43 -36.12
CA GLU A 360 -34.52 52.82 -34.71
C GLU A 360 -34.36 51.60 -33.77
N ALA A 361 -35.06 50.50 -34.03
CA ALA A 361 -34.96 49.28 -33.25
C ALA A 361 -33.63 48.54 -33.53
N GLU A 362 -33.17 48.51 -34.78
CA GLU A 362 -31.87 47.97 -35.17
C GLU A 362 -30.72 48.77 -34.55
N GLU A 363 -30.78 50.10 -34.57
CA GLU A 363 -29.78 50.96 -33.92
C GLU A 363 -29.71 50.73 -32.40
N ARG A 364 -30.86 50.63 -31.72
CA ARG A 364 -30.91 50.31 -30.28
C ARG A 364 -30.29 48.95 -29.99
N LEU A 365 -30.60 47.95 -30.81
CA LEU A 365 -30.02 46.60 -30.70
C LEU A 365 -28.50 46.61 -30.95
N GLU A 366 -28.00 47.41 -31.89
CA GLU A 366 -26.55 47.59 -32.09
C GLU A 366 -25.88 48.25 -30.88
N VAL A 367 -26.48 49.28 -30.30
CA VAL A 367 -25.95 49.95 -29.10
C VAL A 367 -25.88 48.98 -27.92
N GLU A 368 -26.90 48.15 -27.71
CA GLU A 368 -26.84 47.11 -26.68
C GLU A 368 -25.81 46.02 -26.99
N LYS A 369 -25.73 45.53 -28.23
CA LYS A 369 -24.67 44.58 -28.64
C LYS A 369 -23.27 45.12 -28.37
N ARG A 370 -23.01 46.41 -28.65
CA ARG A 370 -21.73 47.07 -28.37
C ARG A 370 -21.46 47.14 -26.86
N ARG A 371 -22.46 47.51 -26.04
CA ARG A 371 -22.36 47.51 -24.57
C ARG A 371 -22.09 46.12 -23.98
N PHE A 372 -22.82 45.10 -24.42
CA PHE A 372 -22.59 43.72 -23.99
C PHE A 372 -21.20 43.24 -24.38
N LYS A 373 -20.75 43.51 -25.61
CA LYS A 373 -19.39 43.18 -26.05
C LYS A 373 -18.33 43.83 -25.16
N GLN A 374 -18.46 45.13 -24.90
CA GLN A 374 -17.51 45.87 -24.05
C GLN A 374 -17.50 45.32 -22.61
N SER A 375 -18.66 45.04 -22.02
CA SER A 375 -18.75 44.41 -20.70
C SER A 375 -18.15 42.99 -20.65
N LEU A 376 -18.12 42.29 -21.78
CA LEU A 376 -17.51 40.95 -21.91
C LEU A 376 -15.98 41.08 -22.01
N GLU A 377 -15.48 42.01 -22.84
CA GLU A 377 -14.06 42.38 -22.93
C GLU A 377 -13.50 42.86 -21.58
N ASP A 378 -14.26 43.65 -20.81
CA ASP A 378 -13.89 44.08 -19.46
C ASP A 378 -13.86 42.90 -18.45
N MET A 379 -14.82 41.97 -18.53
CA MET A 379 -14.85 40.77 -17.68
C MET A 379 -13.69 39.81 -18.01
N GLU A 380 -13.36 39.65 -19.30
CA GLU A 380 -12.20 38.87 -19.74
C GLU A 380 -10.89 39.53 -19.27
N SER A 381 -10.77 40.85 -19.39
CA SER A 381 -9.63 41.63 -18.88
C SER A 381 -9.43 41.46 -17.36
N LEU A 382 -10.51 41.45 -16.58
CA LEU A 382 -10.47 41.16 -15.15
C LEU A 382 -10.04 39.71 -14.87
N ARG A 383 -10.65 38.72 -15.55
CA ARG A 383 -10.27 37.30 -15.41
C ARG A 383 -8.81 37.04 -15.75
N VAL A 384 -8.27 37.65 -16.82
CA VAL A 384 -6.86 37.53 -17.18
C VAL A 384 -5.95 38.08 -16.09
N LYS A 385 -6.32 39.22 -15.46
CA LYS A 385 -5.58 39.79 -14.32
C LYS A 385 -5.67 38.92 -13.06
N GLU A 386 -6.83 38.34 -12.77
CA GLU A 386 -7.02 37.41 -11.65
C GLU A 386 -6.19 36.14 -11.84
N VAL A 387 -6.24 35.53 -13.03
CA VAL A 387 -5.42 34.36 -13.38
C VAL A 387 -3.93 34.69 -13.26
N ALA A 388 -3.47 35.81 -13.82
CA ALA A 388 -2.07 36.23 -13.72
C ALA A 388 -1.62 36.47 -12.26
N ARG A 389 -2.50 37.00 -11.40
CA ARG A 389 -2.22 37.17 -9.97
C ARG A 389 -2.17 35.83 -9.23
N VAL A 390 -3.03 34.87 -9.59
CA VAL A 390 -3.02 33.52 -9.02
C VAL A 390 -1.78 32.75 -9.47
N THR A 391 -1.40 32.80 -10.75
CA THR A 391 -0.17 32.14 -11.24
C THR A 391 1.06 32.74 -10.56
N GLN A 392 1.17 34.08 -10.46
CA GLN A 392 2.29 34.71 -9.77
C GLN A 392 2.37 34.33 -8.28
N HIS A 393 1.24 34.17 -7.59
CA HIS A 393 1.21 33.69 -6.20
C HIS A 393 1.62 32.21 -6.11
N LEU A 394 1.18 31.36 -7.05
CA LEU A 394 1.59 29.96 -7.12
C LEU A 394 3.10 29.85 -7.37
N GLU A 395 3.64 30.52 -8.39
CA GLU A 395 5.07 30.58 -8.70
C GLU A 395 5.90 31.05 -7.49
N ALA A 396 5.47 32.11 -6.79
CA ALA A 396 6.14 32.59 -5.58
C ALA A 396 6.11 31.55 -4.45
N SER A 397 4.99 30.82 -4.29
CA SER A 397 4.87 29.75 -3.29
C SER A 397 5.71 28.53 -3.67
N GLU A 398 5.78 28.17 -4.95
CA GLU A 398 6.62 27.09 -5.47
C GLU A 398 8.09 27.42 -5.29
N HIS A 399 8.53 28.64 -5.62
CA HIS A 399 9.91 29.08 -5.36
C HIS A 399 10.26 29.03 -3.86
N SER A 400 9.35 29.46 -2.98
CA SER A 400 9.55 29.36 -1.52
C SER A 400 9.68 27.90 -1.06
N MET A 401 8.84 27.00 -1.56
CA MET A 401 8.91 25.57 -1.27
C MET A 401 10.20 24.94 -1.82
N HIS A 402 10.61 25.24 -3.05
CA HIS A 402 11.86 24.76 -3.64
C HIS A 402 13.09 25.22 -2.84
N SER A 403 13.16 26.50 -2.43
CA SER A 403 14.25 26.99 -1.57
C SER A 403 14.29 26.26 -0.22
N ARG A 404 13.12 25.92 0.34
CA ARG A 404 13.03 25.16 1.59
C ARG A 404 13.41 23.69 1.41
N ILE A 405 13.07 23.07 0.28
CA ILE A 405 13.52 21.71 -0.10
C ILE A 405 15.05 21.69 -0.22
N GLN A 406 15.64 22.60 -1.00
CA GLN A 406 17.11 22.70 -1.14
C GLN A 406 17.81 22.92 0.20
N SER A 407 17.24 23.73 1.09
CA SER A 407 17.78 23.93 2.45
C SER A 407 17.73 22.64 3.28
N LEU A 408 16.66 21.86 3.20
CA LEU A 408 16.52 20.58 3.89
C LEU A 408 17.41 19.49 3.30
N GLU A 409 17.62 19.49 1.97
CA GLU A 409 18.56 18.60 1.30
C GLU A 409 20.01 18.89 1.70
N ALA A 410 20.40 20.17 1.79
CA ALA A 410 21.72 20.56 2.30
C ALA A 410 21.94 20.11 3.75
N ILE A 411 20.96 20.30 4.63
CA ILE A 411 21.00 19.82 6.04
C ILE A 411 21.05 18.29 6.09
N LYS A 412 20.32 17.59 5.21
CA LYS A 412 20.37 16.13 5.13
C LYS A 412 21.77 15.66 4.76
N ILE A 413 22.41 16.26 3.75
CA ILE A 413 23.77 15.90 3.31
C ILE A 413 24.77 16.12 4.44
N SER A 414 24.74 17.25 5.14
CA SER A 414 25.66 17.49 6.26
C SER A 414 25.46 16.48 7.40
N LEU A 415 24.23 16.09 7.71
CA LEU A 415 23.94 15.05 8.71
C LEU A 415 24.38 13.65 8.25
N GLU A 416 24.29 13.34 6.96
CA GLU A 416 24.80 12.08 6.39
C GLU A 416 26.35 12.03 6.41
N GLU A 417 27.02 13.16 6.20
CA GLU A 417 28.47 13.32 6.38
C GLU A 417 28.90 13.18 7.84
N GLU A 418 28.26 13.90 8.78
CA GLU A 418 28.50 13.79 10.22
C GLU A 418 28.29 12.35 10.72
N LEU A 419 27.21 11.69 10.30
CA LEU A 419 26.93 10.29 10.64
C LEU A 419 28.00 9.35 10.08
N SER A 420 28.52 9.63 8.89
CA SER A 420 29.59 8.83 8.26
C SER A 420 30.93 9.02 8.99
N GLN A 421 31.26 10.25 9.39
CA GLN A 421 32.43 10.55 10.22
C GLN A 421 32.33 9.89 11.60
N ALA A 422 31.18 9.98 12.26
CA ALA A 422 30.94 9.35 13.56
C ALA A 422 31.06 7.81 13.50
N LYS A 423 30.54 7.18 12.43
CA LYS A 423 30.73 5.73 12.18
C LYS A 423 32.20 5.37 11.96
N ALA A 424 32.93 6.17 11.20
CA ALA A 424 34.36 5.93 10.96
C ALA A 424 35.19 6.08 12.25
N ALA A 425 34.89 7.09 13.08
CA ALA A 425 35.51 7.28 14.39
C ALA A 425 35.24 6.09 15.32
N ALA A 426 33.98 5.67 15.46
CA ALA A 426 33.61 4.52 16.30
C ALA A 426 34.24 3.20 15.84
N LEU A 427 34.41 3.00 14.51
CA LEU A 427 35.15 1.85 13.98
C LEU A 427 36.65 1.93 14.30
N SER A 428 37.25 3.12 14.27
CA SER A 428 38.65 3.35 14.62
C SER A 428 38.92 3.11 16.11
N GLU A 429 38.09 3.68 16.99
CA GLU A 429 38.16 3.45 18.44
C GLU A 429 37.97 1.96 18.79
N ARG A 430 37.01 1.29 18.14
CA ARG A 430 36.81 -0.14 18.31
C ARG A 430 38.04 -0.94 17.87
N ALA A 431 38.66 -0.61 16.73
CA ALA A 431 39.87 -1.29 16.26
C ALA A 431 41.05 -1.09 17.24
N GLN A 432 41.21 0.13 17.78
CA GLN A 432 42.21 0.42 18.80
C GLN A 432 41.97 -0.40 20.09
N ALA A 433 40.73 -0.45 20.57
CA ALA A 433 40.35 -1.24 21.74
C ALA A 433 40.54 -2.76 21.50
N GLU A 434 40.24 -3.27 20.31
CA GLU A 434 40.51 -4.66 19.93
C GLU A 434 42.03 -4.96 19.89
N GLU A 435 42.85 -4.04 19.36
CA GLU A 435 44.31 -4.15 19.41
C GLU A 435 44.87 -4.13 20.83
N GLU A 436 44.44 -3.19 21.68
CA GLU A 436 44.86 -3.12 23.08
C GLU A 436 44.48 -4.39 23.85
N LEU A 437 43.28 -4.92 23.62
CA LEU A 437 42.82 -6.17 24.20
C LEU A 437 43.61 -7.38 23.69
N VAL A 438 44.06 -7.40 22.43
CA VAL A 438 44.99 -8.41 21.92
C VAL A 438 46.37 -8.29 22.57
N ARG A 439 46.92 -7.07 22.73
CA ARG A 439 48.20 -6.82 23.42
C ARG A 439 48.13 -7.22 24.89
N ALA A 440 47.06 -6.88 25.61
CA ALA A 440 46.83 -7.28 26.99
C ALA A 440 46.73 -8.81 27.12
N ARG A 441 46.03 -9.49 26.19
CA ARG A 441 45.96 -10.96 26.15
C ARG A 441 47.31 -11.61 25.85
N SER A 442 48.13 -11.07 24.96
CA SER A 442 49.45 -11.62 24.66
C SER A 442 50.44 -11.43 25.81
N GLN A 443 50.41 -10.26 26.46
CA GLN A 443 51.18 -9.99 27.68
C GLN A 443 50.75 -10.92 28.83
N ALA A 444 49.46 -11.07 29.10
CA ALA A 444 48.97 -11.97 30.14
C ALA A 444 49.36 -13.44 29.87
N ARG A 445 49.36 -13.89 28.61
CA ARG A 445 49.87 -15.22 28.21
C ARG A 445 51.38 -15.34 28.43
N LEU A 446 52.16 -14.31 28.13
CA LEU A 446 53.61 -14.29 28.36
C LEU A 446 53.92 -14.37 29.86
N GLU A 447 53.24 -13.57 30.69
CA GLU A 447 53.37 -13.64 32.15
C GLU A 447 52.95 -15.00 32.70
N GLN A 448 51.86 -15.60 32.20
CA GLN A 448 51.47 -16.97 32.57
C GLN A 448 52.55 -17.99 32.19
N LYS A 449 53.15 -17.88 31.00
CA LYS A 449 54.24 -18.76 30.56
C LYS A 449 55.47 -18.61 31.45
N GLN A 450 55.91 -17.37 31.74
CA GLN A 450 57.03 -17.10 32.64
C GLN A 450 56.76 -17.59 34.07
N ARG A 451 55.52 -17.46 34.57
CA ARG A 451 55.13 -18.03 35.88
C ARG A 451 55.16 -19.56 35.87
N LEU A 452 54.74 -20.20 34.78
CA LEU A 452 54.86 -21.65 34.62
C LEU A 452 56.32 -22.10 34.57
N GLU A 453 57.15 -21.49 33.72
CA GLU A 453 58.60 -21.76 33.63
C GLU A 453 59.28 -21.60 35.01
N HIS A 454 58.98 -20.53 35.75
CA HIS A 454 59.49 -20.32 37.10
C HIS A 454 58.98 -21.32 38.14
N LEU A 455 57.75 -21.83 38.00
CA LEU A 455 57.19 -22.89 38.85
C LEU A 455 57.80 -24.26 38.50
N GLU A 456 58.07 -24.53 37.22
CA GLU A 456 58.78 -25.73 36.75
C GLU A 456 60.23 -25.74 37.24
N GLU A 457 60.95 -24.61 37.16
CA GLU A 457 62.30 -24.46 37.74
C GLU A 457 62.28 -24.66 39.27
N LYS A 458 61.30 -24.09 39.99
CA LYS A 458 61.14 -24.32 41.43
C LYS A 458 60.83 -25.78 41.75
N LEU A 459 59.95 -26.44 40.99
CA LEU A 459 59.65 -27.87 41.14
C LEU A 459 60.89 -28.71 40.88
N ARG A 460 61.69 -28.35 39.87
CA ARG A 460 62.97 -29.02 39.58
C ARG A 460 63.96 -28.86 40.73
N LEU A 461 64.20 -27.65 41.23
CA LEU A 461 65.08 -27.40 42.37
C LEU A 461 64.61 -28.11 43.66
N LEU A 462 63.30 -28.16 43.91
CA LEU A 462 62.73 -28.93 45.01
C LEU A 462 62.88 -30.45 44.81
N THR A 463 62.83 -30.93 43.57
CA THR A 463 63.07 -32.34 43.22
C THR A 463 64.55 -32.69 43.41
N GLU A 464 65.46 -31.85 42.93
CA GLU A 464 66.91 -32.00 43.14
C GLU A 464 67.25 -31.98 44.64
N SER A 465 66.72 -31.02 45.42
CA SER A 465 66.89 -30.96 46.88
C SER A 465 66.28 -32.16 47.62
N ARG A 466 65.11 -32.65 47.18
CA ARG A 466 64.51 -33.90 47.69
C ARG A 466 65.41 -35.10 47.43
N ASP A 467 65.96 -35.20 46.23
CA ASP A 467 66.79 -36.33 45.81
C ASP A 467 68.17 -36.29 46.49
N GLU A 468 68.73 -35.10 46.72
CA GLU A 468 69.89 -34.89 47.59
C GLU A 468 69.60 -35.32 49.04
N ALA A 469 68.48 -34.89 49.62
CA ALA A 469 68.07 -35.28 50.97
C ALA A 469 67.83 -36.80 51.08
N GLN A 470 67.23 -37.41 50.05
CA GLN A 470 67.02 -38.85 49.96
C GLN A 470 68.35 -39.60 49.82
N ASN A 471 69.30 -39.11 49.01
CA ASN A 471 70.66 -39.64 48.90
C ASN A 471 71.45 -39.50 50.21
N CYS A 472 71.31 -38.39 50.94
CA CYS A 472 71.88 -38.22 52.27
C CYS A 472 71.25 -39.19 53.29
N CYS A 473 69.94 -39.43 53.22
CA CYS A 473 69.26 -40.43 54.04
C CYS A 473 69.71 -41.86 53.70
N LEU A 474 69.93 -42.18 52.42
CA LEU A 474 70.50 -43.46 51.98
C LEU A 474 71.94 -43.64 52.49
N LYS A 475 72.81 -42.65 52.34
CA LYS A 475 74.18 -42.66 52.89
C LYS A 475 74.18 -42.81 54.42
N GLN A 476 73.24 -42.15 55.12
CA GLN A 476 73.07 -42.35 56.57
C GLN A 476 72.60 -43.78 56.90
N LYS A 477 71.66 -44.36 56.14
CA LYS A 477 71.24 -45.76 56.31
C LYS A 477 72.40 -46.73 56.07
N GLU A 478 73.24 -46.51 55.07
CA GLU A 478 74.45 -47.29 54.83
C GLU A 478 75.46 -47.14 55.96
N MET A 479 75.73 -45.92 56.44
CA MET A 479 76.59 -45.68 57.60
C MET A 479 76.05 -46.35 58.88
N VAL A 480 74.73 -46.31 59.10
CA VAL A 480 74.08 -46.99 60.22
C VAL A 480 74.18 -48.51 60.06
N ALA A 481 74.01 -49.05 58.86
CA ALA A 481 74.19 -50.48 58.59
C ALA A 481 75.65 -50.93 58.83
N VAL A 482 76.65 -50.13 58.41
CA VAL A 482 78.07 -50.38 58.69
C VAL A 482 78.39 -50.27 60.19
N ALA A 483 77.80 -49.29 60.89
CA ALA A 483 77.95 -49.15 62.34
C ALA A 483 77.31 -50.34 63.08
N GLN A 484 76.12 -50.79 62.66
CA GLN A 484 75.46 -51.99 63.19
C GLN A 484 76.26 -53.27 62.88
N ALA A 485 76.89 -53.39 61.71
CA ALA A 485 77.77 -54.50 61.37
C ALA A 485 79.04 -54.51 62.26
N LYS A 486 79.66 -53.35 62.48
CA LYS A 486 80.77 -53.20 63.45
C LYS A 486 80.34 -53.53 64.88
N ALA A 487 79.16 -53.07 65.31
CA ALA A 487 78.61 -53.39 66.63
C ALA A 487 78.34 -54.91 66.77
N LYS A 488 77.83 -55.57 65.72
CA LYS A 488 77.71 -57.05 65.69
C LYS A 488 79.05 -57.76 65.74
N GLN A 489 80.08 -57.28 65.02
CA GLN A 489 81.44 -57.83 65.15
C GLN A 489 82.01 -57.64 66.56
N GLN A 490 81.80 -56.47 67.17
CA GLN A 490 82.24 -56.21 68.54
C GLN A 490 81.47 -57.04 69.57
N SER A 491 80.17 -57.29 69.35
CA SER A 491 79.39 -58.24 70.15
C SER A 491 79.94 -59.66 70.03
N LEU A 492 80.17 -60.16 68.81
CA LEU A 492 80.74 -61.49 68.58
C LEU A 492 82.15 -61.64 69.19
N TYR A 493 82.95 -60.56 69.17
CA TYR A 493 84.25 -60.53 69.85
C TYR A 493 84.11 -60.53 71.37
N ALA A 494 83.15 -59.77 71.92
CA ALA A 494 82.83 -59.78 73.34
C ALA A 494 82.25 -61.14 73.81
N ASP A 495 81.43 -61.79 73.00
CA ASP A 495 80.88 -63.13 73.27
C ASP A 495 81.97 -64.21 73.16
N GLY A 496 82.93 -64.04 72.24
CA GLY A 496 84.15 -64.86 72.20
C GLY A 496 85.03 -64.70 73.45
N LEU A 497 85.20 -63.46 73.93
CA LEU A 497 85.90 -63.19 75.20
C LEU A 497 85.11 -63.72 76.42
N ARG A 498 83.78 -63.68 76.41
CA ARG A 498 82.94 -64.29 77.46
C ARG A 498 83.10 -65.81 77.49
N ARG A 499 83.02 -66.49 76.33
CA ARG A 499 83.30 -67.93 76.26
C ARG A 499 84.72 -68.27 76.71
N ARG A 500 85.70 -67.43 76.39
CA ARG A 500 87.07 -67.64 76.87
C ARG A 500 87.22 -67.42 78.38
N LEU A 501 86.45 -66.51 78.97
CA LEU A 501 86.32 -66.38 80.42
C LEU A 501 85.59 -67.57 81.05
N GLU A 502 84.52 -68.08 80.43
CA GLU A 502 83.78 -69.27 80.89
C GLU A 502 84.65 -70.55 80.81
N GLU A 503 85.46 -70.71 79.77
CA GLU A 503 86.48 -71.78 79.66
C GLU A 503 87.52 -71.67 80.79
N LEU A 504 88.08 -70.48 81.01
CA LEU A 504 89.06 -70.24 82.09
C LEU A 504 88.44 -70.38 83.49
N GLN A 505 87.15 -70.05 83.64
CA GLN A 505 86.40 -70.25 84.87
C GLN A 505 86.17 -71.75 85.13
N GLN A 506 85.81 -72.54 84.11
CA GLN A 506 85.72 -74.01 84.24
C GLN A 506 87.08 -74.68 84.50
N GLU A 507 88.18 -74.16 83.95
CA GLU A 507 89.53 -74.63 84.29
C GLU A 507 89.93 -74.28 85.74
N LEU A 508 89.49 -73.12 86.24
CA LEU A 508 89.68 -72.72 87.63
C LEU A 508 88.84 -73.59 88.58
N ASP A 509 87.55 -73.74 88.29
CA ASP A 509 86.61 -74.54 89.09
C ASP A 509 87.05 -76.01 89.14
N ARG A 510 87.54 -76.59 88.02
CA ARG A 510 88.17 -77.93 88.01
C ARG A 510 89.38 -78.02 88.93
N LYS A 511 90.27 -77.03 88.91
CA LYS A 511 91.46 -77.03 89.77
C LYS A 511 91.12 -76.81 91.24
N ASP A 512 90.05 -76.10 91.53
CA ASP A 512 89.57 -75.93 92.89
C ASP A 512 88.77 -77.17 93.37
N GLU A 513 88.08 -77.92 92.50
CA GLU A 513 87.56 -79.26 92.79
C GLU A 513 88.70 -80.29 93.04
N GLU A 514 89.78 -80.27 92.26
CA GLU A 514 90.99 -81.07 92.51
C GLU A 514 91.61 -80.74 93.88
N LYS A 515 91.76 -79.45 94.23
CA LYS A 515 92.24 -79.04 95.57
C LYS A 515 91.26 -79.41 96.69
N VAL A 516 89.95 -79.31 96.47
CA VAL A 516 88.94 -79.69 97.47
C VAL A 516 88.94 -81.20 97.69
N THR A 517 89.18 -82.01 96.66
CA THR A 517 89.30 -83.47 96.82
C THR A 517 90.62 -83.88 97.51
N GLU A 518 91.74 -83.19 97.27
CA GLU A 518 92.96 -83.39 98.08
C GLU A 518 92.80 -82.93 99.52
N LEU A 519 92.20 -81.75 99.76
CA LEU A 519 91.88 -81.27 101.11
C LEU A 519 90.94 -82.22 101.85
N ASN A 520 89.96 -82.83 101.17
CA ASN A 520 89.07 -83.81 101.79
C ASN A 520 89.78 -85.14 102.10
N LYS A 521 90.78 -85.58 101.31
CA LYS A 521 91.64 -86.72 101.69
C LYS A 521 92.41 -86.42 102.99
N VAL A 522 93.12 -85.30 103.04
CA VAL A 522 93.90 -84.87 104.22
C VAL A 522 92.99 -84.66 105.44
N LYS A 523 91.76 -84.19 105.23
CA LYS A 523 90.76 -84.03 106.30
C LYS A 523 90.25 -85.36 106.85
N VAL A 524 90.08 -86.39 106.01
CA VAL A 524 89.70 -87.75 106.47
C VAL A 524 90.84 -88.38 107.28
N GLU A 525 92.09 -88.29 106.80
CA GLU A 525 93.26 -88.79 107.54
C GLU A 525 93.45 -88.08 108.90
N LEU A 526 93.15 -86.78 108.98
CA LEU A 526 93.12 -86.04 110.24
C LEU A 526 91.92 -86.41 111.14
N GLN A 527 90.75 -86.73 110.57
CA GLN A 527 89.59 -87.17 111.35
C GLN A 527 89.76 -88.58 111.95
N GLU A 528 90.46 -89.49 111.28
CA GLU A 528 90.81 -90.81 111.85
C GLU A 528 91.80 -90.68 113.03
N GLN A 529 92.77 -89.75 112.94
CA GLN A 529 93.69 -89.47 114.05
C GLN A 529 92.99 -88.80 115.24
N ILE A 530 92.04 -87.90 114.99
CA ILE A 530 91.22 -87.27 116.06
C ILE A 530 90.34 -88.33 116.74
N GLY A 531 89.69 -89.23 115.99
CA GLY A 531 88.89 -90.31 116.56
C GLY A 531 89.69 -91.27 117.47
N HIS A 532 90.95 -91.55 117.12
CA HIS A 532 91.85 -92.33 117.98
C HIS A 532 92.19 -91.61 119.30
N LEU A 533 92.45 -90.30 119.26
CA LEU A 533 92.78 -89.51 120.45
C LEU A 533 91.55 -89.24 121.33
N GLU A 534 90.35 -89.12 120.77
CA GLU A 534 89.12 -88.98 121.53
C GLU A 534 88.74 -90.27 122.29
N ALA A 535 89.07 -91.44 121.73
CA ALA A 535 88.95 -92.73 122.43
C ALA A 535 89.92 -92.84 123.63
N GLU A 536 91.17 -92.39 123.50
CA GLU A 536 92.10 -92.29 124.64
C GLU A 536 91.64 -91.27 125.69
N ARG A 537 91.05 -90.15 125.25
CA ARG A 537 90.53 -89.11 126.15
C ARG A 537 89.33 -89.60 126.97
N ALA A 538 88.43 -90.37 126.38
CA ALA A 538 87.33 -91.03 127.09
C ALA A 538 87.82 -92.03 128.15
N ALA A 539 88.91 -92.77 127.87
CA ALA A 539 89.54 -93.65 128.86
C ALA A 539 90.19 -92.87 130.03
N GLN A 540 90.74 -91.67 129.76
CA GLN A 540 91.31 -90.80 130.80
C GLN A 540 90.25 -90.12 131.68
N GLU A 541 89.04 -89.84 131.17
CA GLU A 541 87.96 -89.26 131.97
C GLU A 541 87.42 -90.27 133.01
N GLY A 542 87.32 -91.55 132.66
CA GLY A 542 87.01 -92.62 133.63
C GLY A 542 88.07 -92.81 134.73
N LEU A 543 89.33 -92.41 134.49
CA LEU A 543 90.36 -92.35 135.53
C LEU A 543 90.24 -91.07 136.38
N ARG A 544 89.84 -89.94 135.79
CA ARG A 544 89.58 -88.69 136.53
C ARG A 544 88.40 -88.80 137.49
N GLU A 545 87.34 -89.53 137.16
CA GLU A 545 86.23 -89.75 138.10
C GLU A 545 86.65 -90.58 139.32
N LYS A 546 87.51 -91.58 139.15
CA LYS A 546 88.13 -92.33 140.27
C LYS A 546 89.05 -91.45 141.11
N ILE A 547 89.83 -90.57 140.49
CA ILE A 547 90.66 -89.59 141.20
C ILE A 547 89.77 -88.63 142.00
N ALA A 548 88.70 -88.08 141.42
CA ALA A 548 87.77 -87.18 142.10
C ALA A 548 86.97 -87.86 143.23
N ALA A 549 86.80 -89.19 143.21
CA ALA A 549 86.24 -89.95 144.32
C ALA A 549 87.26 -90.12 145.46
N LEU A 550 88.51 -90.46 145.13
CA LEU A 550 89.62 -90.59 146.09
C LEU A 550 89.98 -89.23 146.73
N GLU A 551 89.95 -88.13 145.98
CA GLU A 551 90.15 -86.77 146.48
C GLU A 551 89.05 -86.33 147.46
N ARG A 552 87.80 -86.76 147.28
CA ARG A 552 86.72 -86.50 148.25
C ARG A 552 86.94 -87.28 149.55
N GLN A 553 87.42 -88.51 149.48
CA GLN A 553 87.82 -89.28 150.67
C GLN A 553 89.05 -88.65 151.35
N LEU A 554 90.05 -88.18 150.59
CA LEU A 554 91.22 -87.46 151.10
C LEU A 554 90.88 -86.08 151.70
N LYS A 555 89.84 -85.38 151.21
CA LYS A 555 89.33 -84.15 151.84
C LYS A 555 88.62 -84.40 153.16
N ALA A 556 87.86 -85.50 153.26
CA ALA A 556 87.25 -85.90 154.53
C ALA A 556 88.32 -86.34 155.55
N LEU A 557 89.29 -87.16 155.13
CA LEU A 557 90.42 -87.57 155.97
C LEU A 557 91.31 -86.39 156.39
N SER A 558 91.59 -85.44 155.50
CA SER A 558 92.40 -84.25 155.86
C SER A 558 91.63 -83.24 156.71
N SER A 559 90.29 -83.17 156.63
CA SER A 559 89.47 -82.43 157.60
C SER A 559 89.60 -83.02 159.00
N ASN A 560 89.35 -84.32 159.15
CA ASN A 560 89.43 -85.01 160.44
C ASN A 560 90.86 -85.02 160.99
N HIS A 561 91.88 -85.10 160.13
CA HIS A 561 93.27 -85.03 160.55
C HIS A 561 93.69 -83.59 160.91
N ARG A 562 93.03 -82.56 160.37
CA ARG A 562 93.27 -81.16 160.74
C ARG A 562 92.67 -80.80 162.11
N GLU A 563 91.53 -81.38 162.48
CA GLU A 563 91.02 -81.31 163.86
C GLU A 563 91.94 -82.09 164.82
N ALA A 564 92.36 -83.31 164.46
CA ALA A 564 93.32 -84.07 165.26
C ALA A 564 94.70 -83.38 165.40
N LEU A 565 95.13 -82.61 164.39
CA LEU A 565 96.33 -81.79 164.45
C LEU A 565 96.16 -80.61 165.42
N LEU A 566 95.00 -79.97 165.50
CA LEU A 566 94.75 -78.89 166.46
C LEU A 566 94.76 -79.41 167.91
N ASP A 567 94.16 -80.57 168.17
CA ASP A 567 94.23 -81.20 169.50
C ASP A 567 95.68 -81.63 169.85
N LYS A 568 96.43 -82.15 168.87
CA LYS A 568 97.84 -82.55 169.09
C LYS A 568 98.80 -81.36 169.18
N GLU A 569 98.56 -80.26 168.50
CA GLU A 569 99.31 -79.01 168.66
C GLU A 569 99.08 -78.39 170.06
N GLY A 570 97.87 -78.57 170.62
CA GLY A 570 97.58 -78.26 172.03
C GLY A 570 98.41 -79.10 173.02
N GLU A 571 98.42 -80.43 172.85
CA GLU A 571 99.26 -81.32 173.67
C GLU A 571 100.77 -81.07 173.48
N ILE A 572 101.22 -80.79 172.26
CA ILE A 572 102.63 -80.53 171.95
C ILE A 572 103.08 -79.18 172.53
N SER A 573 102.23 -78.15 172.54
CA SER A 573 102.55 -76.88 173.21
C SER A 573 102.79 -77.09 174.72
N LEU A 574 101.95 -77.91 175.36
CA LEU A 574 102.10 -78.34 176.75
C LEU A 574 103.37 -79.19 176.99
N LEU A 575 103.78 -80.01 176.03
CA LEU A 575 105.02 -80.78 176.09
C LEU A 575 106.26 -79.94 175.81
N LEU A 576 106.19 -78.92 174.94
CA LEU A 576 107.27 -77.98 174.67
C LEU A 576 107.51 -77.03 175.85
N GLU A 577 106.48 -76.69 176.61
CA GLU A 577 106.63 -75.95 177.87
C GLU A 577 107.31 -76.81 178.95
N LYS A 578 106.97 -78.10 179.05
CA LYS A 578 107.70 -79.07 179.88
C LYS A 578 109.13 -79.35 179.38
N LEU A 579 109.35 -79.37 178.07
CA LEU A 579 110.67 -79.55 177.48
C LEU A 579 111.56 -78.34 177.76
N ARG A 580 111.05 -77.10 177.60
CA ARG A 580 111.75 -75.87 178.02
C ARG A 580 112.19 -75.92 179.49
N MET A 581 111.34 -76.42 180.38
CA MET A 581 111.69 -76.58 181.80
C MET A 581 112.79 -77.65 182.00
N LYS A 582 112.80 -78.73 181.22
CA LYS A 582 113.85 -79.77 181.26
C LYS A 582 115.14 -79.35 180.55
N GLU A 583 115.06 -78.56 179.49
CA GLU A 583 116.20 -77.94 178.82
C GLU A 583 116.83 -76.83 179.66
N ALA A 584 116.04 -76.14 180.50
CA ALA A 584 116.57 -75.24 181.53
C ALA A 584 117.34 -76.02 182.62
N GLU A 585 116.84 -77.19 183.07
CA GLU A 585 117.60 -78.07 183.98
C GLU A 585 118.87 -78.64 183.33
N ILE A 586 118.81 -79.09 182.06
CA ILE A 586 119.96 -79.63 181.34
C ILE A 586 120.98 -78.52 181.00
N SER A 587 120.53 -77.31 180.69
CA SER A 587 121.42 -76.16 180.50
C SER A 587 122.15 -75.82 181.80
N ARG A 588 121.46 -75.91 182.94
CA ARG A 588 122.07 -75.71 184.26
C ARG A 588 123.11 -76.78 184.59
N LEU A 589 122.85 -78.05 184.26
CA LEU A 589 123.84 -79.14 184.39
C LEU A 589 125.02 -78.98 183.43
N ARG A 590 124.79 -78.49 182.20
CA ARG A 590 125.86 -78.15 181.25
C ARG A 590 126.67 -76.91 181.68
N GLU A 591 126.06 -75.94 182.36
CA GLU A 591 126.78 -74.83 182.98
C GLU A 591 127.65 -75.30 184.16
N GLU A 592 127.20 -76.28 184.95
CA GLU A 592 128.02 -76.91 186.01
C GLU A 592 129.20 -77.74 185.46
N GLU A 593 129.03 -78.44 184.32
CA GLU A 593 130.17 -79.09 183.62
C GLU A 593 131.09 -78.10 182.90
N ALA A 594 130.54 -77.06 182.27
CA ALA A 594 131.33 -75.98 181.68
C ALA A 594 132.17 -75.25 182.73
N GLN A 595 131.64 -75.05 183.94
CA GLN A 595 132.40 -74.51 185.07
C GLN A 595 133.52 -75.46 185.55
N ARG A 596 133.35 -76.79 185.50
CA ARG A 596 134.40 -77.75 185.90
C ARG A 596 135.54 -77.88 184.90
N ALA A 597 135.29 -77.82 183.58
CA ALA A 597 136.36 -77.89 182.58
C ALA A 597 137.01 -76.52 182.29
N SER A 598 136.28 -75.42 182.51
CA SER A 598 136.84 -74.05 182.54
C SER A 598 138.05 -73.93 183.47
N PHE A 599 138.09 -74.70 184.57
CA PHE A 599 139.24 -74.75 185.48
C PHE A 599 140.53 -75.32 184.87
N LEU A 600 140.46 -76.20 183.86
CA LEU A 600 141.64 -76.74 183.19
C LEU A 600 142.10 -75.89 181.99
N GLN A 601 141.19 -75.10 181.40
CA GLN A 601 141.57 -74.11 180.39
C GLN A 601 142.15 -72.83 181.01
N ASN A 602 141.77 -72.48 182.24
CA ASN A 602 142.32 -71.34 183.02
C ASN A 602 143.80 -71.49 183.44
N ALA A 603 144.55 -72.43 182.85
CA ALA A 603 146.02 -72.51 182.93
C ALA A 603 146.73 -71.96 181.67
N ILE A 604 146.02 -71.78 180.55
CA ILE A 604 146.46 -70.97 179.40
C ILE A 604 145.75 -69.62 179.54
N MET A 605 146.48 -68.48 179.53
CA MET A 605 145.85 -67.21 179.11
C MET A 605 146.31 -65.92 179.82
N ALA A 606 146.66 -66.01 181.11
CA ALA A 606 146.85 -64.84 181.98
C ALA A 606 148.32 -64.50 182.28
N TYR A 607 149.24 -64.96 181.43
CA TYR A 607 150.56 -64.36 181.28
C TYR A 607 150.68 -63.72 179.89
N VAL A 608 150.17 -62.48 179.77
CA VAL A 608 150.45 -61.48 178.70
C VAL A 608 149.66 -61.69 177.38
N GLN A 609 148.53 -60.98 177.14
CA GLN A 609 148.35 -59.62 176.54
C GLN A 609 148.68 -59.52 175.02
N GLY A 610 148.12 -58.62 174.21
CA GLY A 610 147.10 -57.56 174.35
C GLY A 610 147.06 -56.67 173.08
N SER A 611 145.92 -56.27 172.51
CA SER A 611 145.17 -54.99 172.73
C SER A 611 145.50 -53.89 171.63
N PRO A 612 144.81 -52.71 171.49
CA PRO A 612 144.01 -52.40 170.27
C PRO A 612 144.21 -50.98 169.61
N LEU A 613 143.32 -50.57 168.66
CA LEU A 613 142.94 -49.19 168.18
C LEU A 613 143.39 -48.67 166.77
N GLY A 614 142.71 -47.61 166.27
CA GLY A 614 143.02 -46.78 165.06
C GLY A 614 142.23 -47.16 163.78
N THR A 615 141.53 -46.34 162.97
CA THR A 615 141.05 -44.91 162.88
C THR A 615 141.92 -43.76 162.29
N LEU A 616 141.51 -43.30 161.09
CA LEU A 616 141.51 -41.92 160.50
C LEU A 616 142.81 -41.12 160.20
N SER A 617 142.76 -40.46 159.03
CA SER A 617 143.44 -39.18 158.66
C SER A 617 144.94 -39.15 158.34
N SER A 618 145.25 -38.39 157.28
CA SER A 618 146.41 -37.49 157.29
C SER A 618 145.91 -36.04 157.10
N ARG A 619 146.37 -35.04 157.85
CA ARG A 619 147.38 -35.07 158.93
C ARG A 619 147.34 -33.79 159.75
N LYS A 620 147.33 -33.91 161.08
CA LYS A 620 148.09 -33.10 162.04
C LYS A 620 148.07 -33.79 163.40
#